data_AF-A0A1H0AXE4-F1
#
_entry.id   AF-A0A1H0AXE4-F1
#
_cell.length_a   1.000
_cell.length_b   1.000
_cell.length_c   1.000
_cell.angle_alpha   90.00
_cell.angle_beta   90.00
_cell.angle_gamma   90.00
#
_symmetry.space_group_name_H-M   'P 1'
#
loop_
_entity.id
_entity.type
_entity.pdbx_description
1 polymer ?
#
loop_
_entity_poly.entity_id
_entity_poly.type
_entity_poly.pdbx_seq_one_letter_code
_entity_poly.pdbx_strand_id
1 'polypeptide(L)'
;MDQEQAKSFLKEIIKIKSVNPPGNETEVANKLKTLFDEHGIESELVEYDDNRANLIAHLKGEEDGPVLGLTGHMDVVGDIKGAV
;
A
#
# COMPACT_ATOMS: atom_id res chain seq x y z
N MET A 1 -6.09 -14.52 5.67
CA MET A 1 -6.24 -14.48 4.20
C MET A 1 -5.65 -15.74 3.58
N ASP A 2 -6.40 -16.44 2.73
CA ASP A 2 -5.90 -17.57 1.93
C ASP A 2 -5.26 -17.10 0.61
N GLN A 3 -4.73 -18.03 -0.19
CA GLN A 3 -4.04 -17.69 -1.45
C GLN A 3 -4.96 -17.06 -2.51
N GLU A 4 -6.22 -17.45 -2.59
CA GLU A 4 -7.14 -16.92 -3.60
C GLU A 4 -7.61 -15.52 -3.22
N GLN A 5 -7.86 -15.30 -1.92
CA GLN A 5 -8.10 -13.96 -1.37
C GLN A 5 -6.90 -13.03 -1.62
N ALA A 6 -5.67 -13.52 -1.39
CA ALA A 6 -4.45 -12.74 -1.63
C ALA A 6 -4.30 -12.33 -3.10
N LYS A 7 -4.54 -13.25 -4.04
CA LYS A 7 -4.52 -12.96 -5.48
C LYS A 7 -5.61 -11.97 -5.88
N SER A 8 -6.82 -12.10 -5.32
CA SER A 8 -7.92 -11.17 -5.59
C SER A 8 -7.57 -9.76 -5.12
N PHE A 9 -7.09 -9.63 -3.88
CA PHE A 9 -6.67 -8.36 -3.31
C PHE A 9 -5.53 -7.71 -4.11
N LEU A 10 -4.52 -8.50 -4.51
CA LEU A 10 -3.45 -8.02 -5.37
C LEU A 10 -3.97 -7.49 -6.71
N LYS A 11 -4.93 -8.19 -7.35
CA LYS A 11 -5.55 -7.72 -8.60
C LYS A 11 -6.32 -6.40 -8.41
N GLU A 12 -6.91 -6.18 -7.23
CA GLU A 12 -7.58 -4.91 -6.91
C GLU A 12 -6.57 -3.77 -6.78
N ILE A 13 -5.46 -3.99 -6.06
CA ILE A 13 -4.38 -3.00 -5.96
C ILE A 13 -3.76 -2.70 -7.33
N ILE A 14 -3.45 -3.70 -8.15
CA ILE A 14 -2.84 -3.52 -9.48
C ILE A 14 -3.72 -2.66 -10.42
N LYS A 15 -5.04 -2.66 -10.24
CA LYS A 15 -5.96 -1.84 -11.05
C LYS A 15 -5.91 -0.35 -10.69
N ILE A 16 -5.35 0.00 -9.53
CA ILE A 16 -5.17 1.39 -9.11
C ILE A 16 -4.02 1.99 -9.91
N LYS A 17 -4.28 3.10 -10.61
CA LYS A 17 -3.29 3.76 -11.46
C LYS A 17 -2.38 4.67 -10.63
N SER A 18 -1.36 4.13 -9.98
CA SER A 18 -0.35 4.86 -9.19
C SER A 18 0.91 5.21 -10.00
N VAL A 19 0.76 5.49 -11.30
CA VAL A 19 1.89 5.85 -12.17
C VAL A 19 2.45 7.22 -11.76
N ASN A 20 3.75 7.28 -11.47
CA ASN A 20 4.43 8.50 -11.07
C ASN A 20 5.35 9.03 -12.20
N PRO A 21 5.19 10.28 -12.69
CA PRO A 21 4.12 11.26 -12.39
C PRO A 21 2.78 10.96 -13.10
N PRO A 22 1.62 11.44 -12.59
CA PRO A 22 1.46 12.37 -11.47
C PRO A 22 1.42 11.72 -10.08
N GLY A 23 1.40 10.39 -9.98
CA GLY A 23 1.10 9.67 -8.75
C GLY A 23 -0.39 9.33 -8.65
N ASN A 24 -0.77 8.65 -7.57
CA ASN A 24 -2.13 8.39 -7.07
C ASN A 24 -2.05 7.40 -5.87
N GLU A 25 -0.94 7.43 -5.12
CA GLU A 25 -0.60 6.43 -4.12
C GLU A 25 -1.59 6.45 -2.94
N THR A 26 -2.28 7.58 -2.71
CA THR A 26 -3.33 7.68 -1.69
C THR A 26 -4.44 6.65 -1.89
N GLU A 27 -4.81 6.31 -3.12
CA GLU A 27 -5.82 5.27 -3.39
C GLU A 27 -5.32 3.88 -2.98
N VAL A 28 -4.04 3.57 -3.23
CA VAL A 28 -3.41 2.32 -2.79
C VAL A 28 -3.33 2.28 -1.26
N ALA A 29 -2.93 3.39 -0.64
CA ALA A 29 -2.83 3.54 0.81
C ALA A 29 -4.19 3.33 1.49
N ASN A 30 -5.26 3.94 0.97
CA ASN A 30 -6.62 3.75 1.45
C ASN A 30 -7.07 2.29 1.35
N LYS A 31 -6.78 1.63 0.23
CA LYS A 31 -7.16 0.21 0.02
C LYS A 31 -6.47 -0.72 1.03
N LEU A 32 -5.18 -0.48 1.29
CA LEU A 32 -4.42 -1.21 2.31
C LEU A 32 -4.90 -0.88 3.73
N LYS A 33 -5.20 0.38 4.02
CA LYS A 33 -5.77 0.80 5.30
C LYS A 33 -7.07 0.08 5.59
N THR A 34 -7.99 -0.02 4.63
CA THR A 34 -9.23 -0.77 4.80
C THR A 34 -8.95 -2.23 5.17
N LEU A 35 -8.01 -2.89 4.50
CA LEU A 35 -7.61 -4.26 4.84
C LEU A 35 -7.05 -4.37 6.26
N PHE A 36 -6.22 -3.43 6.68
CA PHE A 36 -5.65 -3.40 8.03
C PHE A 36 -6.72 -3.14 9.10
N ASP A 37 -7.65 -2.21 8.85
CA ASP A 37 -8.77 -1.92 9.74
C ASP A 37 -9.67 -3.16 9.93
N GLU A 38 -9.93 -3.93 8.87
CA GLU A 38 -10.67 -5.21 8.94
C GLU A 38 -10.00 -6.27 9.82
N HIS A 39 -8.68 -6.19 9.99
CA HIS A 39 -7.88 -7.11 10.81
C HIS A 39 -7.46 -6.51 12.16
N GLY A 40 -7.93 -5.30 12.49
CA GLY A 40 -7.58 -4.60 13.73
C GLY A 40 -6.11 -4.17 13.81
N ILE A 41 -5.45 -3.97 12.67
CA ILE A 41 -4.07 -3.48 12.59
C ILE A 41 -4.10 -1.95 12.53
N GLU A 42 -3.46 -1.30 13.50
CA GLU A 42 -3.38 0.16 13.55
C GLU A 42 -2.60 0.68 12.34
N SER A 43 -3.19 1.63 11.60
CA SER A 43 -2.52 2.25 10.46
C SER A 43 -2.98 3.69 10.21
N GLU A 44 -2.04 4.53 9.78
CA GLU A 44 -2.23 5.94 9.46
C GLU A 44 -1.71 6.29 8.06
N LEU A 45 -2.42 7.19 7.38
CA LEU A 45 -1.95 7.81 6.15
C LEU A 45 -1.12 9.05 6.49
N VAL A 46 0.06 9.15 5.90
CA VAL A 46 0.93 10.32 6.02
C VAL A 46 1.01 10.99 4.65
N GLU A 47 0.30 12.12 4.51
CA GLU A 47 0.25 12.89 3.27
C GLU A 47 1.63 13.44 2.89
N TYR A 48 1.98 13.31 1.61
CA TYR A 48 3.22 13.80 1.03
C TYR A 48 2.97 14.92 0.01
N ASP A 49 1.98 14.75 -0.86
CA ASP A 49 1.55 15.73 -1.89
C ASP A 49 0.11 15.42 -2.34
N ASP A 50 -0.45 16.22 -3.24
CA ASP A 50 -1.80 16.00 -3.78
C ASP A 50 -1.96 14.59 -4.36
N ASN A 51 -2.89 13.81 -3.78
CA ASN A 51 -3.13 12.39 -4.08
C ASN A 51 -1.94 11.44 -3.87
N ARG A 52 -0.95 11.85 -3.07
CA ARG A 52 0.22 11.02 -2.70
C ARG A 52 0.37 10.94 -1.19
N ALA A 53 0.23 9.74 -0.64
CA ALA A 53 0.42 9.46 0.78
C ALA A 53 1.24 8.20 1.01
N ASN A 54 1.98 8.18 2.11
CA ASN A 54 2.55 6.95 2.67
C ASN A 54 1.50 6.29 3.59
N LEU A 55 1.65 4.99 3.83
CA LEU A 55 0.88 4.26 4.83
C LEU A 55 1.84 3.68 5.86
N ILE A 56 1.66 4.01 7.13
CA ILE A 56 2.38 3.42 8.25
C ILE A 56 1.41 2.49 8.97
N ALA A 57 1.80 1.23 9.15
CA ALA A 57 1.01 0.24 9.87
C ALA A 57 1.85 -0.38 10.99
N HIS A 58 1.21 -0.62 12.14
CA HIS A 58 1.85 -1.17 13.31
C HIS A 58 1.03 -2.36 13.84
N LEU A 59 1.67 -3.53 13.86
CA LEU A 59 1.17 -4.70 14.58
C LEU A 59 1.94 -4.83 15.90
N LYS A 60 1.26 -4.52 17.01
CA LYS A 60 1.85 -4.59 18.34
C LYS A 60 2.09 -6.06 18.75
N GLY A 61 3.33 -6.37 19.16
CA GLY A 61 3.67 -7.66 19.76
C GLY A 61 3.15 -7.82 21.19
N GLU A 62 3.13 -9.06 21.68
CA GLU A 62 2.70 -9.37 23.06
C GLU A 62 3.70 -8.88 24.12
N GLU A 63 4.98 -8.82 23.76
CA GLU A 63 6.09 -8.43 24.65
C GLU A 63 6.96 -7.35 23.97
N ASP A 64 7.66 -6.59 24.80
CA ASP A 64 8.63 -5.60 24.32
C ASP A 64 9.85 -6.29 23.69
N GLY A 65 10.35 -5.75 22.59
CA GLY A 65 11.50 -6.33 21.88
C GLY A 65 11.93 -5.54 20.65
N PRO A 66 12.89 -6.08 19.87
CA PRO A 66 13.31 -5.47 18.61
C PRO A 66 12.15 -5.33 17.62
N VAL A 67 12.09 -4.20 16.92
CA VAL A 67 11.09 -3.93 15.88
C VAL A 67 11.60 -4.46 14.53
N LEU A 68 10.79 -5.28 13.84
CA LEU A 68 11.02 -5.66 12.44
C LEU A 68 10.30 -4.67 11.52
N GLY A 69 11.06 -3.94 10.71
CA GLY A 69 10.52 -3.06 9.67
C GLY A 69 10.30 -3.81 8.35
N LEU A 70 9.07 -3.80 7.83
CA LEU A 70 8.75 -4.20 6.46
C LEU A 70 8.43 -2.95 5.65
N THR A 71 9.12 -2.76 4.53
CA THR A 71 9.01 -1.52 3.73
C THR A 71 8.84 -1.85 2.25
N GLY A 72 8.11 -1.00 1.54
CA GLY A 72 7.95 -1.05 0.08
C GLY A 72 7.44 0.31 -0.43
N HIS A 73 7.18 0.39 -1.73
CA HIS A 73 6.62 1.59 -2.36
C HIS A 73 5.32 1.24 -3.12
N MET A 74 4.44 2.23 -3.32
CA MET A 74 3.11 2.04 -3.91
C MET A 74 3.01 2.56 -5.36
N ASP A 75 4.01 3.33 -5.80
CA ASP A 75 4.06 3.89 -7.15
C ASP A 75 4.67 2.92 -8.16
N VAL A 76 4.31 3.14 -9.43
CA VAL A 76 4.90 2.45 -10.57
C VAL A 76 5.37 3.45 -11.61
N VAL A 77 6.27 3.01 -12.48
CA VAL A 77 6.72 3.81 -13.61
C VAL A 77 5.67 3.83 -14.72
N GLY A 78 5.66 4.90 -15.51
CA GLY A 78 4.79 5.02 -16.67
C GLY A 78 5.21 4.10 -17.81
N ASP A 79 4.29 3.89 -18.75
CA ASP A 79 4.56 3.15 -19.97
C ASP A 79 5.57 3.90 -20.86
N ILE A 80 6.55 3.17 -21.40
CA ILE A 80 7.48 3.71 -22.39
C ILE A 80 6.82 3.53 -23.75
N LYS A 81 6.18 4.58 -24.28
CA LYS A 81 5.82 4.61 -25.70
C LYS A 81 7.10 4.46 -26.54
N GLY A 82 7.34 3.27 -27.10
CA GLY A 82 8.43 3.01 -28.05
C GLY A 82 9.51 2.00 -27.62
N ALA A 83 9.34 1.26 -26.51
CA ALA A 83 10.19 0.11 -26.23
C ALA A 83 9.62 -1.14 -26.93
N VAL A 84 10.11 -1.37 -28.17
CA VAL A 84 9.94 -2.52 -29.08
C VAL A 84 8.52 -2.97 -29.44
#